data_AF-A0A1W1E1D8-F1
#
_entry.id   AF-A0A1W1E1D8-F1
#
_cell.length_a   1.000
_cell.length_b   1.000
_cell.length_c   1.000
_cell.angle_alpha   90.00
_cell.angle_beta   90.00
_cell.angle_gamma   90.00
#
_symmetry.space_group_name_H-M   'P 1'
#
loop_
_entity.id
_entity.type
_entity.pdbx_description
1 polymer ?
#
loop_
_entity_poly.entity_id
_entity_poly.type
_entity_poly.pdbx_seq_one_letter_code
_entity_poly.pdbx_strand_id
1 'polypeptide(L)'
;MLKQLQRQFYQDILNPSNEATNYLNQGNFSGNDLLQIYHNQYFVSLIEALGKTYSCVKRLVGEDFFNRLAQEFIQAYPSKTGNIIDYGAEFEDFIRCNTHCQNLPYLGDVAKFEYCYERCYFLLDTQFFIYSPYPIIKIWQLNEHSDILDFSNAESYIKIYKQGAEVIVEEISEQEYKEKK
;
A
#
# COMPACT_ATOMS: atom_id res chain seq x y z
N MET A 1 -24.59 -8.49 21.36
CA MET A 1 -24.61 -9.81 20.68
C MET A 1 -24.04 -9.75 19.26
N LEU A 2 -24.64 -9.08 18.27
CA LEU A 2 -24.13 -9.05 16.88
C LEU A 2 -22.72 -8.44 16.73
N LYS A 3 -22.46 -7.28 17.36
CA LYS A 3 -21.15 -6.61 17.32
C LYS A 3 -20.01 -7.44 17.95
N GLN A 4 -20.33 -8.24 18.97
CA GLN A 4 -19.37 -9.15 19.61
C GLN A 4 -19.07 -10.34 18.70
N LEU A 5 -20.09 -10.90 18.04
CA LEU A 5 -19.91 -11.98 17.07
C LEU A 5 -19.10 -11.52 15.85
N GLN A 6 -19.39 -10.32 15.31
CA GLN A 6 -18.61 -9.73 14.22
C GLN A 6 -17.15 -9.49 14.60
N ARG A 7 -16.90 -9.02 15.84
CA ARG A 7 -15.54 -8.80 16.35
C ARG A 7 -14.80 -10.12 16.54
N GLN A 8 -15.47 -11.15 17.06
CA GLN A 8 -14.88 -12.48 17.23
C GLN A 8 -14.56 -13.12 15.88
N PHE A 9 -15.49 -13.04 14.93
CA PHE A 9 -15.26 -13.48 13.55
C PHE A 9 -14.07 -12.77 12.90
N TYR A 10 -13.95 -11.46 13.08
CA TYR A 10 -12.81 -10.71 12.57
C TYR A 10 -11.49 -11.17 13.21
N GLN A 11 -11.48 -11.41 14.52
CA GLN A 11 -10.29 -11.93 15.20
C GLN A 11 -9.92 -13.34 14.76
N ASP A 12 -10.90 -14.21 14.55
CA ASP A 12 -10.69 -15.59 14.12
C ASP A 12 -10.27 -15.65 12.62
N ILE A 13 -10.70 -14.69 11.79
CA ILE A 13 -10.18 -14.49 10.43
C ILE A 13 -8.73 -14.02 10.45
N LEU A 14 -8.33 -13.15 11.38
CA LEU A 14 -6.96 -12.62 11.43
C LEU A 14 -5.97 -13.60 12.06
N ASN A 15 -6.43 -14.37 13.03
CA ASN A 15 -5.63 -15.36 13.76
C ASN A 15 -6.41 -16.68 13.79
N PRO A 16 -6.38 -17.46 12.71
CA PRO A 16 -7.08 -18.73 12.65
C PRO A 16 -6.55 -19.65 13.74
N SER A 17 -7.37 -19.88 14.77
CA SER A 17 -7.11 -20.84 15.84
C SER A 17 -7.95 -22.10 15.60
N ASN A 18 -7.48 -23.26 16.06
CA ASN A 18 -8.20 -24.53 15.90
C ASN A 18 -9.46 -24.63 16.79
N GLU A 19 -9.74 -23.64 17.64
CA GLU A 19 -10.79 -23.69 18.68
C GLU A 19 -12.03 -22.86 18.34
N ALA A 20 -12.22 -22.49 17.08
CA ALA A 20 -13.35 -21.66 16.64
C ALA A 20 -14.69 -22.45 16.68
N THR A 21 -15.27 -22.61 17.87
CA THR A 21 -16.47 -23.43 18.11
C THR A 21 -17.79 -22.76 17.76
N ASN A 22 -17.79 -21.49 17.35
CA ASN A 22 -19.00 -20.68 17.18
C ASN A 22 -19.53 -20.64 15.74
N TYR A 23 -18.92 -21.38 14.81
CA TYR A 23 -19.26 -21.34 13.38
C TYR A 23 -19.99 -22.60 12.95
N LEU A 24 -21.11 -22.40 12.25
CA LEU A 24 -21.91 -23.50 11.74
C LEU A 24 -21.22 -24.15 10.53
N ASN A 25 -21.27 -25.48 10.49
CA ASN A 25 -20.83 -26.23 9.31
C ASN A 25 -21.79 -25.96 8.15
N GLN A 26 -21.26 -25.85 6.93
CA GLN A 26 -22.04 -25.63 5.72
C GLN A 26 -21.73 -26.72 4.69
N GLY A 27 -22.67 -27.66 4.50
CA GLY A 27 -22.47 -28.81 3.63
C GLY A 27 -21.28 -29.66 4.10
N ASN A 28 -20.28 -29.82 3.23
CA ASN A 28 -19.06 -30.60 3.52
C ASN A 28 -17.96 -29.79 4.22
N PHE A 29 -18.17 -28.48 4.47
CA PHE A 29 -17.18 -27.62 5.12
C PHE A 29 -17.50 -27.46 6.59
N SER A 30 -16.49 -27.67 7.44
CA SER A 30 -16.55 -27.32 8.85
C SER A 30 -16.47 -25.80 9.04
N GLY A 31 -16.90 -25.30 10.20
CA GLY A 31 -16.72 -23.89 10.56
C GLY A 31 -15.26 -23.40 10.43
N ASN A 32 -14.29 -24.27 10.76
CA ASN A 32 -12.86 -23.98 10.59
C ASN A 32 -12.43 -23.92 9.12
N ASP A 33 -12.97 -24.79 8.25
CA ASP A 33 -12.67 -24.74 6.81
C ASP A 33 -13.17 -23.42 6.20
N LEU A 34 -14.36 -22.97 6.60
CA LEU A 34 -14.92 -21.71 6.15
C LEU A 34 -14.08 -20.53 6.63
N LEU A 35 -13.64 -20.52 7.90
CA LEU A 35 -12.74 -19.48 8.42
C LEU A 35 -11.43 -19.42 7.65
N GLN A 36 -10.82 -20.56 7.33
CA GLN A 36 -9.59 -20.60 6.52
C GLN A 36 -9.81 -20.02 5.12
N ILE A 37 -10.95 -20.34 4.47
CA ILE A 37 -11.30 -19.76 3.18
C ILE A 37 -11.41 -18.23 3.28
N TYR A 38 -12.09 -17.71 4.31
CA TYR A 38 -12.22 -16.27 4.52
C TYR A 38 -10.89 -15.59 4.87
N HIS A 39 -10.04 -16.21 5.71
CA HIS A 39 -8.68 -15.75 5.98
C HIS A 39 -7.87 -15.64 4.68
N ASN A 40 -7.90 -16.68 3.85
CA ASN A 40 -7.14 -16.67 2.58
C ASN A 40 -7.67 -15.59 1.63
N GLN A 41 -8.99 -15.45 1.53
CA GLN A 41 -9.59 -14.39 0.72
C GLN A 41 -9.22 -12.99 1.23
N TYR A 42 -9.18 -12.81 2.55
CA TYR A 42 -8.75 -11.55 3.18
C TYR A 42 -7.33 -11.17 2.74
N PHE A 43 -6.37 -12.10 2.85
CA PHE A 43 -5.00 -11.85 2.43
C PHE A 43 -4.90 -11.57 0.93
N VAL A 44 -5.55 -12.37 0.08
CA VAL A 44 -5.55 -12.17 -1.37
C VAL A 44 -6.07 -10.78 -1.75
N SER A 45 -7.23 -10.38 -1.19
CA SER A 45 -7.82 -9.07 -1.50
C SER A 45 -6.97 -7.90 -1.03
N LEU A 46 -6.29 -8.00 0.12
CA LEU A 46 -5.39 -6.93 0.58
C LEU A 46 -4.10 -6.86 -0.23
N ILE A 47 -3.50 -7.98 -0.61
CA ILE A 47 -2.33 -8.00 -1.49
C ILE A 47 -2.67 -7.38 -2.85
N GLU A 48 -3.84 -7.72 -3.41
CA GLU A 48 -4.32 -7.13 -4.67
C GLU A 48 -4.55 -5.62 -4.55
N ALA A 49 -5.12 -5.16 -3.43
CA ALA A 49 -5.33 -3.74 -3.18
C ALA A 49 -4.01 -2.99 -3.06
N LEU A 50 -3.06 -3.50 -2.26
CA LEU A 50 -1.72 -2.95 -2.15
C LEU A 50 -1.03 -2.93 -3.51
N GLY A 51 -1.16 -3.98 -4.32
CA GLY A 51 -0.55 -4.04 -5.65
C GLY A 51 -1.13 -3.03 -6.65
N LYS A 52 -2.40 -2.61 -6.48
CA LYS A 52 -3.00 -1.53 -7.27
C LYS A 52 -2.51 -0.16 -6.83
N THR A 53 -2.43 0.07 -5.52
CA THR A 53 -1.95 1.33 -4.96
C THR A 53 -0.45 1.51 -5.21
N TYR A 54 0.35 0.46 -5.01
CA TYR A 54 1.82 0.47 -5.02
C TYR A 54 2.39 -0.24 -6.26
N SER A 55 1.87 0.10 -7.44
CA SER A 55 2.18 -0.57 -8.71
C SER A 55 3.65 -0.42 -9.14
N CYS A 56 4.25 0.75 -8.90
CA CYS A 56 5.65 1.02 -9.19
C CYS A 56 6.54 0.28 -8.20
N VAL A 57 6.22 0.29 -6.90
CA VAL A 57 6.91 -0.54 -5.91
C VAL A 57 6.88 -2.01 -6.32
N LYS A 58 5.70 -2.56 -6.69
CA LYS A 58 5.56 -3.94 -7.17
C LYS A 58 6.44 -4.22 -8.39
N ARG A 59 6.50 -3.30 -9.34
CA ARG A 59 7.33 -3.42 -10.54
C ARG A 59 8.82 -3.37 -10.24
N LEU A 60 9.26 -2.50 -9.33
CA LEU A 60 10.67 -2.32 -8.96
C LEU A 60 11.25 -3.54 -8.24
N VAL A 61 10.47 -4.15 -7.34
CA VAL A 61 10.93 -5.31 -6.55
C VAL A 61 10.58 -6.65 -7.18
N GLY A 62 9.67 -6.67 -8.16
CA GLY A 62 9.13 -7.87 -8.78
C GLY A 62 7.97 -8.48 -7.98
N GLU A 63 7.11 -9.22 -8.68
CA GLU A 63 5.85 -9.74 -8.14
C GLU A 63 6.03 -10.66 -6.93
N ASP A 64 6.95 -11.62 -7.00
CA ASP A 64 7.17 -12.58 -5.90
C ASP A 64 7.70 -11.94 -4.62
N PHE A 65 8.53 -10.90 -4.75
CA PHE A 65 9.03 -10.17 -3.60
C PHE A 65 7.93 -9.27 -3.03
N PHE A 66 7.20 -8.55 -3.89
CA PHE A 66 6.10 -7.71 -3.47
C PHE A 66 5.03 -8.49 -2.71
N ASN A 67 4.64 -9.66 -3.21
CA ASN A 67 3.62 -10.49 -2.56
C ASN A 67 4.05 -10.92 -1.15
N ARG A 68 5.33 -11.27 -0.95
CA ARG A 68 5.88 -11.59 0.38
C ARG A 68 5.92 -10.37 1.29
N LEU A 69 6.40 -9.25 0.78
CA LEU A 69 6.45 -7.98 1.51
C LEU A 69 5.06 -7.50 1.95
N ALA A 70 4.06 -7.63 1.07
CA ALA A 70 2.66 -7.33 1.35
C ALA A 70 2.07 -8.27 2.41
N GLN A 71 2.38 -9.56 2.37
CA GLN A 71 1.97 -10.52 3.40
C GLN A 71 2.53 -10.16 4.78
N GLU A 72 3.82 -9.83 4.86
CA GLU A 72 4.46 -9.39 6.10
C GLU A 72 3.83 -8.09 6.63
N PHE A 73 3.56 -7.13 5.73
CA PHE A 73 2.86 -5.90 6.07
C PHE A 73 1.45 -6.18 6.62
N ILE A 74 0.67 -7.05 5.98
CA ILE A 74 -0.70 -7.38 6.42
C ILE A 74 -0.71 -8.03 7.79
N GLN A 75 0.28 -8.86 8.11
CA GLN A 75 0.43 -9.46 9.43
C GLN A 75 0.80 -8.43 10.50
N ALA A 76 1.68 -7.49 10.18
CA ALA A 76 2.11 -6.43 11.11
C ALA A 76 1.05 -5.33 11.30
N TYR A 77 0.33 -5.00 10.23
CA TYR A 77 -0.69 -3.95 10.15
C TYR A 77 -1.99 -4.54 9.60
N PRO A 78 -2.68 -5.41 10.36
CA PRO A 78 -3.95 -5.95 9.92
C PRO A 78 -4.93 -4.79 9.71
N SER A 79 -5.73 -4.87 8.64
CA SER A 79 -6.80 -3.89 8.46
C SER A 79 -7.66 -3.83 9.73
N LYS A 80 -8.07 -2.63 10.11
CA LYS A 80 -8.95 -2.40 11.28
C LYS A 80 -10.41 -2.26 10.88
N THR A 81 -10.68 -2.17 9.58
CA THR A 81 -12.01 -1.93 9.00
C THR A 81 -12.21 -2.82 7.77
N GLY A 82 -13.46 -2.99 7.35
CA GLY A 82 -13.76 -3.64 6.06
C GLY A 82 -13.48 -2.75 4.83
N ASN A 83 -12.97 -1.53 5.03
CA ASN A 83 -12.69 -0.62 3.92
C ASN A 83 -11.27 -0.85 3.40
N ILE A 84 -11.18 -1.50 2.25
CA ILE A 84 -9.91 -1.79 1.57
C ILE A 84 -9.32 -0.54 0.91
N ILE A 85 -10.15 0.47 0.58
CA ILE A 85 -9.72 1.66 -0.15
C ILE A 85 -8.73 2.50 0.66
N ASP A 86 -8.89 2.55 1.98
CA ASP A 86 -8.00 3.33 2.85
C ASP A 86 -6.79 2.53 3.38
N TYR A 87 -6.65 1.27 2.95
CA TYR A 87 -5.66 0.36 3.51
C TYR A 87 -4.27 0.55 2.88
N GLY A 88 -3.24 0.58 3.73
CA GLY A 88 -1.84 0.65 3.28
C GLY A 88 -1.12 1.95 3.61
N ALA A 89 -1.70 2.88 4.37
CA ALA A 89 -1.07 4.15 4.73
C ALA A 89 0.31 3.99 5.40
N GLU A 90 0.48 2.93 6.19
CA GLU A 90 1.71 2.60 6.91
C GLU A 90 2.76 1.86 6.04
N PHE A 91 2.46 1.59 4.77
CA PHE A 91 3.33 0.79 3.91
C PHE A 91 4.67 1.47 3.61
N GLU A 92 4.69 2.81 3.50
CA GLU A 92 5.93 3.61 3.42
C GLU A 92 6.86 3.29 4.59
N ASP A 93 6.38 3.50 5.82
CA ASP A 93 7.17 3.34 7.03
C ASP A 93 7.60 1.89 7.23
N PHE A 94 6.73 0.94 6.86
CA PHE A 94 7.05 -0.47 6.85
C PHE A 94 8.22 -0.79 5.90
N ILE A 95 8.17 -0.30 4.65
CA ILE A 95 9.26 -0.49 3.69
C ILE A 95 10.57 0.09 4.21
N ARG A 96 10.53 1.29 4.80
CA ARG A 96 11.74 1.95 5.36
C ARG A 96 12.37 1.16 6.50
N CYS A 97 11.57 0.44 7.28
CA CYS A 97 12.04 -0.37 8.40
C CYS A 97 12.36 -1.82 8.02
N ASN A 98 11.92 -2.30 6.85
CA ASN A 98 12.14 -3.67 6.42
C ASN A 98 13.60 -3.89 5.99
N THR A 99 14.28 -4.83 6.66
CA THR A 99 15.69 -5.13 6.39
C THR A 99 15.96 -5.59 4.94
N HIS A 100 15.00 -6.24 4.29
CA HIS A 100 15.12 -6.70 2.91
C HIS A 100 15.07 -5.56 1.89
N CYS A 101 14.55 -4.38 2.27
CA CYS A 101 14.45 -3.20 1.41
C CYS A 101 15.61 -2.22 1.57
N GLN A 102 16.57 -2.46 2.47
CA GLN A 102 17.67 -1.51 2.76
C GLN A 102 18.56 -1.19 1.56
N ASN A 103 18.68 -2.14 0.61
CA ASN A 103 19.45 -1.93 -0.62
C ASN A 103 18.72 -1.06 -1.65
N LEU A 104 17.46 -0.70 -1.40
CA LEU A 104 16.61 0.12 -2.26
C LEU A 104 16.10 1.34 -1.48
N PRO A 105 16.97 2.28 -1.09
CA PRO A 105 16.62 3.36 -0.16
C PRO A 105 15.57 4.33 -0.71
N TYR A 106 15.38 4.38 -2.04
CA TYR A 106 14.33 5.16 -2.69
C TYR A 106 12.94 4.50 -2.65
N LEU A 107 12.84 3.22 -2.31
CA LEU A 107 11.58 2.47 -2.40
C LEU A 107 10.50 3.01 -1.46
N GLY A 108 10.89 3.47 -0.27
CA GLY A 108 9.97 4.13 0.67
C GLY A 108 9.43 5.45 0.12
N ASP A 109 10.26 6.24 -0.57
CA ASP A 109 9.84 7.50 -1.18
C ASP A 109 8.90 7.26 -2.37
N VAL A 110 9.13 6.19 -3.15
CA VAL A 110 8.20 5.76 -4.21
C VAL A 110 6.87 5.32 -3.61
N ALA A 111 6.88 4.52 -2.53
CA ALA A 111 5.65 4.11 -1.85
C ALA A 111 4.86 5.32 -1.33
N LYS A 112 5.53 6.28 -0.69
CA LYS A 112 4.91 7.55 -0.26
C LYS A 112 4.25 8.29 -1.42
N PHE A 113 4.97 8.43 -2.52
CA PHE A 113 4.49 9.10 -3.71
C PHE A 113 3.23 8.43 -4.26
N GLU A 114 3.25 7.10 -4.43
CA GLU A 114 2.10 6.35 -4.93
C GLU A 114 0.88 6.45 -4.01
N TYR A 115 1.10 6.40 -2.68
CA TYR A 115 0.03 6.63 -1.72
C TYR A 115 -0.58 8.03 -1.88
N CYS A 116 0.23 9.09 -1.87
CA CYS A 116 -0.27 10.45 -2.05
C CYS A 116 -0.99 10.66 -3.39
N TYR A 117 -0.50 10.04 -4.46
CA TYR A 117 -1.16 10.05 -5.78
C TYR A 117 -2.55 9.41 -5.71
N GLU A 118 -2.66 8.22 -5.13
CA GLU A 118 -3.93 7.52 -4.95
C GLU A 118 -4.91 8.32 -4.08
N ARG A 119 -4.43 8.93 -2.99
CA ARG A 119 -5.24 9.80 -2.13
C ARG A 119 -5.76 11.02 -2.89
N CYS A 120 -4.93 11.67 -3.70
CA CYS A 120 -5.37 12.75 -4.58
C CYS A 120 -6.38 12.27 -5.64
N TYR A 121 -6.29 11.02 -6.09
CA TYR A 121 -7.25 10.46 -7.03
C TYR A 121 -8.65 10.32 -6.41
N PHE A 122 -8.75 9.81 -5.18
CA PHE A 122 -10.04 9.57 -4.54
C PHE A 122 -10.62 10.76 -3.78
N LEU A 123 -9.78 11.60 -3.17
CA LEU A 123 -10.22 12.75 -2.39
C LEU A 123 -10.44 13.99 -3.27
N LEU A 124 -11.38 14.84 -2.86
CA LEU A 124 -11.57 16.16 -3.45
C LEU A 124 -10.69 17.18 -2.72
N ASP A 125 -10.23 18.20 -3.44
CA ASP A 125 -9.51 19.36 -2.89
C ASP A 125 -8.29 19.03 -2.01
N THR A 126 -7.58 17.95 -2.34
CA THR A 126 -6.37 17.54 -1.62
C THR A 126 -5.13 17.82 -2.47
N GLN A 127 -4.09 18.36 -1.81
CA GLN A 127 -2.77 18.55 -2.38
C GLN A 127 -1.71 17.99 -1.42
N PHE A 128 -0.70 17.34 -1.97
CA PHE A 128 0.45 16.83 -1.23
C PHE A 128 1.73 17.47 -1.75
N PHE A 129 2.66 17.71 -0.82
CA PHE A 129 4.00 18.18 -1.11
C PHE A 129 5.00 17.14 -0.62
N ILE A 130 5.82 16.62 -1.51
CA ILE A 130 6.79 15.56 -1.23
C ILE A 130 8.19 16.07 -1.57
N TYR A 131 9.14 15.79 -0.69
CA TYR A 131 10.57 15.90 -0.98
C TYR A 131 11.17 14.50 -0.98
N SER A 132 12.07 14.25 -1.93
CA SER A 132 12.89 13.06 -1.97
C SER A 132 14.30 13.42 -2.45
N PRO A 133 15.36 12.82 -1.86
CA PRO A 133 16.71 12.90 -2.41
C PRO A 133 16.92 11.98 -3.63
N TYR A 134 15.84 11.38 -4.16
CA TYR A 134 15.84 10.53 -5.34
C TYR A 134 14.88 11.07 -6.42
N PRO A 135 15.13 10.76 -7.71
CA PRO A 135 14.31 11.28 -8.81
C PRO A 135 13.00 10.50 -8.96
N ILE A 136 12.09 10.64 -7.97
CA ILE A 136 10.92 9.77 -7.81
C ILE A 136 9.99 9.82 -9.01
N ILE A 137 9.77 10.98 -9.62
CA ILE A 137 8.90 11.08 -10.82
C ILE A 137 9.48 10.28 -11.97
N LYS A 138 10.79 10.39 -12.21
CA LYS A 138 11.46 9.60 -13.25
C LYS A 138 11.33 8.11 -12.95
N ILE A 139 11.63 7.68 -11.72
CA ILE A 139 11.52 6.29 -11.28
C ILE A 139 10.09 5.76 -11.47
N TRP A 140 9.09 6.56 -11.09
CA TRP A 140 7.69 6.20 -11.21
C TRP A 140 7.24 6.06 -12.67
N GLN A 141 7.68 6.97 -13.53
CA GLN A 141 7.38 6.97 -14.97
C GLN A 141 8.14 5.90 -15.77
N LEU A 142 9.14 5.24 -15.18
CA LEU A 142 9.84 4.15 -15.86
C LEU A 142 8.84 3.10 -16.35
N ASN A 143 9.16 2.50 -17.47
CA ASN A 143 8.54 1.30 -18.00
C ASN A 143 9.65 0.42 -18.59
N GLU A 144 9.31 -0.79 -19.02
CA GLU A 144 10.28 -1.75 -19.58
C GLU A 144 11.06 -1.22 -20.80
N HIS A 145 10.60 -0.12 -21.41
CA HIS A 145 11.20 0.51 -22.59
C HIS A 145 11.82 1.88 -22.31
N SER A 146 11.95 2.27 -21.04
CA SER A 146 12.52 3.57 -20.68
C SER A 146 14.03 3.57 -20.86
N ASP A 147 14.57 4.71 -21.29
CA ASP A 147 16.01 4.95 -21.33
C ASP A 147 16.64 4.82 -19.92
N ILE A 148 17.97 4.69 -19.90
CA ILE A 148 18.77 4.61 -18.68
C ILE A 148 18.38 5.74 -17.72
N LEU A 149 18.02 5.37 -16.48
CA LEU A 149 17.78 6.31 -15.38
C LEU A 149 18.98 7.23 -15.19
N ASP A 150 18.81 8.51 -15.53
CA ASP A 150 19.77 9.54 -15.19
C ASP A 150 19.52 10.08 -13.78
N PHE A 151 20.42 9.69 -12.86
CA PHE A 151 20.45 10.13 -11.46
C PHE A 151 21.25 11.45 -11.27
N SER A 152 21.67 12.13 -12.34
CA SER A 152 22.53 13.33 -12.26
C SER A 152 21.90 14.52 -11.51
N ASN A 153 20.57 14.64 -11.52
CA ASN A 153 19.79 15.50 -10.63
C ASN A 153 18.93 14.61 -9.73
N ALA A 154 19.45 14.35 -8.53
CA ALA A 154 18.89 13.32 -7.66
C ALA A 154 17.69 13.82 -6.84
N GLU A 155 17.55 15.12 -6.56
CA GLU A 155 16.48 15.59 -5.68
C GLU A 155 15.19 15.94 -6.43
N SER A 156 14.06 15.56 -5.87
CA SER A 156 12.73 15.91 -6.37
C SER A 156 11.92 16.61 -5.28
N TYR A 157 11.44 17.81 -5.60
CA TYR A 157 10.37 18.49 -4.86
C TYR A 157 9.10 18.40 -5.70
N ILE A 158 8.07 17.76 -5.16
CA ILE A 158 6.92 17.32 -5.93
C ILE A 158 5.66 17.90 -5.29
N LYS A 159 4.79 18.43 -6.14
CA LYS A 159 3.42 18.79 -5.79
C LYS A 159 2.46 17.85 -6.51
N ILE A 160 1.59 17.21 -5.75
CA ILE A 160 0.51 16.35 -6.26
C ILE A 160 -0.80 17.02 -5.92
N TYR A 161 -1.68 17.23 -6.90
CA TYR A 161 -2.99 17.83 -6.67
C TYR A 161 -4.00 17.34 -7.70
N LYS A 162 -5.28 17.48 -7.38
CA LYS A 162 -6.37 17.12 -8.30
C LYS A 162 -6.88 18.36 -9.03
N GLN A 163 -6.97 18.30 -10.36
CA GLN A 163 -7.57 19.33 -11.20
C GLN A 163 -8.70 18.69 -12.04
N GLY A 164 -9.94 18.90 -11.63
CA GLY A 164 -11.08 18.20 -12.23
C GLY A 164 -11.06 16.70 -11.88
N ALA A 165 -11.00 15.84 -12.90
CA ALA A 165 -10.94 14.39 -12.73
C ALA A 165 -9.51 13.83 -12.77
N GLU A 166 -8.51 14.67 -13.08
CA GLU A 166 -7.12 14.24 -13.27
C GLU A 166 -6.26 14.60 -12.06
N VAL A 167 -5.32 13.71 -11.73
CA VAL A 167 -4.27 13.97 -10.75
C VAL A 167 -3.05 14.51 -11.50
N ILE A 168 -2.62 15.71 -11.11
CA ILE A 168 -1.45 16.38 -11.67
C ILE A 168 -0.27 16.18 -10.73
N VAL A 169 0.88 15.87 -11.30
CA VAL A 169 2.17 15.71 -10.62
C VAL A 169 3.13 16.72 -11.24
N GLU A 170 3.62 17.64 -10.44
CA GLU A 170 4.47 18.76 -10.85
C GLU A 170 5.77 18.77 -10.05
N GLU A 171 6.92 18.92 -10.72
CA GLU A 171 8.17 19.29 -10.06
C GLU A 171 8.15 20.78 -9.74
N ILE A 172 8.36 21.11 -8.46
CA ILE A 172 8.40 22.49 -7.96
C ILE A 172 9.81 22.82 -7.48
N SER A 173 10.08 24.10 -7.22
CA SER A 173 11.35 24.50 -6.61
C SER A 173 11.41 24.18 -5.10
N GLU A 174 12.62 24.05 -4.55
CA GLU A 174 12.84 23.92 -3.10
C GLU A 174 12.22 25.09 -2.32
N GLN A 175 12.28 26.31 -2.88
CA GLN A 175 11.70 27.50 -2.26
C GLN A 175 10.17 27.38 -2.16
N GLU A 176 9.49 27.02 -3.24
CA GLU A 176 8.04 26.81 -3.25
C GLU A 176 7.61 25.69 -2.29
N TYR A 177 8.40 24.62 -2.18
CA TYR A 177 8.15 23.55 -1.22
C TYR A 177 8.23 24.06 0.23
N LYS A 178 9.25 24.85 0.56
CA LYS A 178 9.46 25.41 1.90
C LYS A 178 8.37 26.42 2.30
N GLU A 179 7.78 27.15 1.35
CA GLU A 179 6.71 28.12 1.62
C GLU A 179 5.35 27.48 1.99
N LYS A 180 5.19 26.16 1.77
CA LYS A 180 3.92 25.44 1.98
C LYS A 180 3.92 24.47 3.18
N LYS A 181 5.06 24.33 3.87
CA LYS A 181 5.24 23.42 5.00
C LYS A 181 5.24 24.19 6.32
#